data_AF-A0A496W010-F1
#
_entry.id   AF-A0A496W010-F1
#
_cell.length_a   1.000
_cell.length_b   1.000
_cell.length_c   1.000
_cell.angle_alpha   90.00
_cell.angle_beta   90.00
_cell.angle_gamma   90.00
#
_symmetry.space_group_name_H-M   'P 1'
#
loop_
_entity.id
_entity.type
_entity.pdbx_description
1 polymer ?
#
loop_
_entity_poly.entity_id
_entity_poly.type
_entity_poly.pdbx_seq_one_letter_code
_entity_poly.pdbx_strand_id
1 'polypeptide(L)'
;MSFNISMFSGSTDLDDALTFLAQTAMGLPRDCGRLTLEQAHEHCCSVEGYHQLLQTAERFQIAPETLLGREQLDRLFRDELLSRKALHTHAARNVYNSGKVALWQALWEPFKDKLLPNQALLQTMEYLTSLDTSDSGCDVQTGVNWLVEQLEAMGFAVETLTNQGHSPILFARRAAVGMQGHLVLYGHYDTVKPKPEAWDTDPLKLTIKDNRLYGCGIGDNKGALAIRLQTIASMEKAPALTWILQGEEEIASPFAHEQFPSLLQGLEATLWLEETGYHDNDGTQRLLARVIGNEQEGDLPPDRALWTLIESLAQDAALWGVGYRVESRSLNKDFFQNGCPFNKQFITGARYLAIGINDPRSGIHKPNESIPAWTIRLHQRQLTTLFEWTSRIATGRLNEKDF
;
A
#
# COMPACT_ATOMS: atom_id res chain seq x y z
N MET A 1 7.40 -14.51 -18.21
CA MET A 1 7.14 -15.66 -17.32
C MET A 1 5.70 -15.58 -16.85
N SER A 2 4.97 -16.69 -16.73
CA SER A 2 3.61 -16.68 -16.16
C SER A 2 3.72 -16.81 -14.64
N PHE A 3 3.59 -15.70 -13.91
CA PHE A 3 3.56 -15.73 -12.45
C PHE A 3 2.16 -16.16 -11.99
N ASN A 4 2.06 -17.36 -11.39
CA ASN A 4 0.82 -17.88 -10.82
C ASN A 4 0.78 -17.56 -9.33
N ILE A 5 0.54 -16.30 -9.02
CA ILE A 5 0.44 -15.76 -7.66
C ILE A 5 -0.99 -15.25 -7.43
N SER A 6 -1.64 -15.65 -6.34
CA SER A 6 -3.00 -15.18 -6.02
C SER A 6 -3.21 -15.09 -4.52
N MET A 7 -4.01 -14.11 -4.09
CA MET A 7 -4.57 -14.09 -2.75
C MET A 7 -5.95 -14.72 -2.78
N PHE A 8 -6.08 -15.80 -2.01
CA PHE A 8 -7.23 -16.70 -2.00
C PHE A 8 -7.51 -17.35 -3.37
N SER A 9 -7.25 -18.64 -3.43
CA SER A 9 -7.38 -19.48 -4.63
C SER A 9 -8.83 -19.86 -4.96
N GLY A 10 -9.75 -19.62 -4.03
CA GLY A 10 -11.18 -19.83 -4.21
C GLY A 10 -11.88 -20.17 -2.91
N SER A 11 -13.08 -20.75 -3.02
CA SER A 11 -13.93 -21.07 -1.85
C SER A 11 -13.21 -21.86 -0.76
N THR A 12 -12.16 -22.63 -1.07
CA THR A 12 -11.31 -23.36 -0.10
C THR A 12 -10.79 -22.47 1.02
N ASP A 13 -10.57 -21.19 0.74
CA ASP A 13 -9.98 -20.19 1.64
C ASP A 13 -11.07 -19.36 2.37
N LEU A 14 -12.32 -19.84 2.39
CA LEU A 14 -13.46 -19.11 2.97
C LEU A 14 -13.18 -18.56 4.37
N ASP A 15 -12.58 -19.33 5.26
CA ASP A 15 -12.38 -18.90 6.65
C ASP A 15 -11.39 -17.72 6.73
N ASP A 16 -10.34 -17.73 5.91
CA ASP A 16 -9.39 -16.61 5.81
C ASP A 16 -10.02 -15.38 5.15
N ALA A 17 -10.79 -15.59 4.08
CA ALA A 17 -11.51 -14.53 3.38
C ALA A 17 -12.56 -13.86 4.28
N LEU A 18 -13.34 -14.62 5.04
CA LEU A 18 -14.32 -14.09 5.98
C LEU A 18 -13.65 -13.39 7.17
N THR A 19 -12.53 -13.91 7.67
CA THR A 19 -11.72 -13.23 8.68
C THR A 19 -11.26 -11.87 8.17
N PHE A 20 -10.67 -11.85 6.97
CA PHE A 20 -10.15 -10.63 6.36
C PHE A 20 -11.25 -9.60 6.05
N LEU A 21 -12.41 -10.08 5.57
CA LEU A 21 -13.58 -9.24 5.38
C LEU A 21 -14.06 -8.65 6.71
N ALA A 22 -14.17 -9.45 7.77
CA ALA A 22 -14.64 -8.97 9.06
C ALA A 22 -13.65 -7.97 9.70
N GLN A 23 -12.34 -8.20 9.58
CA GLN A 23 -11.30 -7.23 9.98
C GLN A 23 -11.42 -5.90 9.22
N THR A 24 -11.76 -5.96 7.94
CA THR A 24 -11.72 -4.78 7.07
C THR A 24 -13.04 -4.02 7.01
N ALA A 25 -14.16 -4.74 7.02
CA ALA A 25 -15.50 -4.20 6.84
C ALA A 25 -16.25 -4.02 8.17
N MET A 26 -15.99 -4.88 9.16
CA MET A 26 -16.76 -4.95 10.40
C MET A 26 -15.98 -4.41 11.62
N GLY A 27 -14.79 -3.83 11.39
CA GLY A 27 -14.00 -3.19 12.44
C GLY A 27 -13.43 -4.15 13.49
N LEU A 28 -13.28 -5.44 13.16
CA LEU A 28 -12.57 -6.35 14.05
C LEU A 28 -11.08 -5.97 14.16
N PRO A 29 -10.45 -6.17 15.33
CA PRO A 29 -9.02 -5.89 15.51
C PRO A 29 -8.15 -6.60 14.47
N ARG A 30 -7.10 -5.92 14.00
CA ARG A 30 -6.19 -6.44 12.96
C ARG A 30 -5.32 -7.61 13.42
N ASP A 31 -5.17 -7.76 14.72
CA ASP A 31 -4.46 -8.85 15.38
C ASP A 31 -5.40 -9.99 15.82
N CYS A 32 -6.70 -9.93 15.50
CA CYS A 32 -7.60 -11.02 15.82
C CYS A 32 -7.18 -12.30 15.08
N GLY A 33 -7.29 -13.45 15.77
CA GLY A 33 -7.05 -14.75 15.15
C GLY A 33 -8.04 -15.03 14.02
N ARG A 34 -7.76 -16.08 13.24
CA ARG A 34 -8.69 -16.60 12.24
C ARG A 34 -10.04 -16.90 12.89
N LEU A 35 -11.11 -16.33 12.35
CA LEU A 35 -12.47 -16.58 12.81
C LEU A 35 -12.87 -18.02 12.46
N THR A 36 -13.54 -18.70 13.39
CA THR A 36 -14.30 -19.89 13.04
C THR A 36 -15.53 -19.51 12.21
N LEU A 37 -16.13 -20.48 11.52
CA LEU A 37 -17.33 -20.22 10.77
C LEU A 37 -18.50 -19.78 11.67
N GLU A 38 -18.58 -20.30 12.90
CA GLU A 38 -19.54 -19.88 13.92
C GLU A 38 -19.34 -18.41 14.31
N GLN A 39 -18.10 -17.98 14.55
CA GLN A 39 -17.79 -16.58 14.85
C GLN A 39 -18.14 -15.68 13.67
N ALA A 40 -17.76 -16.09 12.44
CA ALA A 40 -18.13 -15.35 11.24
C ALA A 40 -19.65 -15.27 11.06
N HIS A 41 -20.39 -16.33 11.39
CA HIS A 41 -21.86 -16.34 11.39
C HIS A 41 -22.44 -15.33 12.40
N GLU A 42 -21.95 -15.34 13.64
CA GLU A 42 -22.37 -14.39 14.68
C GLU A 42 -22.14 -12.94 14.26
N HIS A 43 -20.97 -12.64 13.68
CA HIS A 43 -20.68 -11.30 13.17
C HIS A 43 -21.58 -10.94 11.98
N CYS A 44 -21.57 -11.73 10.91
CA CYS A 44 -22.25 -11.39 9.65
C CYS A 44 -23.79 -11.36 9.75
N CYS A 45 -24.38 -12.16 10.65
CA CYS A 45 -25.83 -12.33 10.75
C CYS A 45 -26.48 -11.66 11.97
N SER A 46 -25.69 -11.07 12.86
CA SER A 46 -26.20 -10.12 13.85
C SER A 46 -26.83 -8.90 13.17
N VAL A 47 -27.76 -8.22 13.85
CA VAL A 47 -28.36 -6.99 13.31
C VAL A 47 -27.30 -5.93 13.07
N GLU A 48 -26.39 -5.76 14.04
CA GLU A 48 -25.31 -4.78 13.99
C GLU A 48 -24.28 -5.11 12.90
N GLY A 49 -23.76 -6.34 12.86
CA GLY A 49 -22.74 -6.71 11.88
C GLY A 49 -23.27 -6.77 10.45
N TYR A 50 -24.53 -7.17 10.24
CA TYR A 50 -25.15 -7.06 8.91
C TYR A 50 -25.30 -5.59 8.47
N HIS A 51 -25.66 -4.70 9.39
CA HIS A 51 -25.71 -3.27 9.10
C HIS A 51 -24.32 -2.70 8.74
N GLN A 52 -23.27 -3.09 9.46
CA GLN A 52 -21.88 -2.72 9.14
C GLN A 52 -21.45 -3.27 7.77
N LEU A 53 -21.85 -4.49 7.40
CA LEU A 53 -21.59 -5.05 6.08
C LEU A 53 -22.22 -4.20 4.96
N LEU A 54 -23.49 -3.79 5.14
CA LEU A 54 -24.18 -2.91 4.19
C LEU A 54 -23.51 -1.53 4.08
N GLN A 55 -23.14 -0.93 5.22
CA GLN A 55 -22.39 0.33 5.21
C GLN A 55 -21.05 0.20 4.49
N THR A 56 -20.36 -0.93 4.67
CA THR A 56 -19.10 -1.20 3.97
C THR A 56 -19.31 -1.32 2.47
N ALA A 57 -20.36 -2.03 2.05
CA ALA A 57 -20.69 -2.16 0.65
C ALA A 57 -21.00 -0.79 0.00
N GLU A 58 -21.80 0.04 0.67
CA GLU A 58 -22.06 1.41 0.25
C GLU A 58 -20.76 2.22 0.11
N ARG A 59 -19.87 2.14 1.12
CA ARG A 59 -18.54 2.81 1.11
C ARG A 59 -17.67 2.39 -0.08
N PHE A 60 -17.70 1.12 -0.47
CA PHE A 60 -16.95 0.62 -1.63
C PHE A 60 -17.71 0.72 -2.96
N GLN A 61 -18.90 1.33 -2.94
CA GLN A 61 -19.81 1.45 -4.10
C GLN A 61 -20.16 0.08 -4.69
N ILE A 62 -20.39 -0.90 -3.82
CA ILE A 62 -20.90 -2.22 -4.16
C ILE A 62 -22.43 -2.11 -4.22
N ALA A 63 -23.00 -2.54 -5.35
CA ALA A 63 -24.43 -2.41 -5.58
C ALA A 63 -25.23 -3.28 -4.59
N PRO A 64 -26.21 -2.74 -3.84
CA PRO A 64 -26.91 -3.46 -2.78
C PRO A 64 -27.55 -4.79 -3.23
N GLU A 65 -28.00 -4.88 -4.48
CA GLU A 65 -28.58 -6.07 -5.09
C GLU A 65 -27.60 -7.25 -5.24
N THR A 66 -26.29 -6.99 -5.12
CA THR A 66 -25.26 -8.04 -5.12
C THR A 66 -25.15 -8.74 -3.77
N LEU A 67 -25.77 -8.19 -2.72
CA LEU A 67 -25.74 -8.75 -1.37
C LEU A 67 -27.02 -9.50 -1.04
N LEU A 68 -26.86 -10.62 -0.35
CA LEU A 68 -28.00 -11.38 0.19
C LEU A 68 -28.58 -10.72 1.43
N GLY A 69 -29.89 -10.91 1.63
CA GLY A 69 -30.58 -10.54 2.86
C GLY A 69 -30.06 -11.31 4.06
N ARG A 70 -30.10 -10.69 5.26
CA ARG A 70 -29.63 -11.31 6.51
C ARG A 70 -30.19 -12.71 6.77
N GLU A 71 -31.47 -12.95 6.51
CA GLU A 71 -32.10 -14.28 6.67
C GLU A 71 -31.65 -15.31 5.64
N GLN A 72 -31.28 -14.87 4.43
CA GLN A 72 -30.69 -15.73 3.41
C GLN A 72 -29.26 -16.12 3.81
N LEU A 73 -28.47 -15.14 4.30
CA LEU A 73 -27.13 -15.40 4.82
C LEU A 73 -27.15 -16.35 6.02
N ASP A 74 -28.04 -16.14 6.99
CA ASP A 74 -28.18 -17.01 8.17
C ASP A 74 -28.46 -18.46 7.77
N ARG A 75 -29.31 -18.69 6.76
CA ARG A 75 -29.55 -20.03 6.21
C ARG A 75 -28.29 -20.64 5.61
N LEU A 76 -27.56 -19.89 4.77
CA LEU A 76 -26.32 -20.38 4.16
C LEU A 76 -25.27 -20.76 5.21
N PHE A 77 -25.11 -19.95 6.26
CA PHE A 77 -24.20 -20.27 7.37
C PHE A 77 -24.62 -21.55 8.09
N ARG A 78 -25.90 -21.70 8.43
CA ARG A 78 -26.41 -22.92 9.09
C ARG A 78 -26.20 -24.17 8.24
N ASP A 79 -26.45 -24.09 6.94
CA ASP A 79 -26.27 -25.21 6.02
C ASP A 79 -24.79 -25.64 5.93
N GLU A 80 -23.86 -24.69 5.87
CA GLU A 80 -22.42 -24.98 5.86
C GLU A 80 -21.96 -25.54 7.22
N LEU A 81 -22.43 -24.98 8.35
CA LEU A 81 -22.12 -25.48 9.69
C LEU A 81 -22.58 -26.93 9.88
N LEU A 82 -23.77 -27.27 9.39
CA LEU A 82 -24.26 -28.65 9.37
C LEU A 82 -23.39 -29.55 8.48
N SER A 83 -22.99 -29.06 7.32
CA SER A 83 -22.14 -29.80 6.38
C SER A 83 -20.77 -30.12 6.99
N ARG A 84 -20.13 -29.16 7.68
CA ARG A 84 -18.86 -29.39 8.40
C ARG A 84 -18.99 -30.42 9.51
N LYS A 85 -20.07 -30.37 10.30
CA LYS A 85 -20.34 -31.37 11.34
C LYS A 85 -20.51 -32.78 10.77
N ALA A 86 -21.22 -32.91 9.64
CA ALA A 86 -21.38 -34.19 8.95
C ALA A 86 -20.05 -34.74 8.41
N LEU A 87 -19.20 -33.88 7.84
CA LEU A 87 -17.85 -34.23 7.37
C LEU A 87 -16.97 -34.79 8.49
N HIS A 88 -16.94 -34.15 9.66
CA HIS A 88 -16.21 -34.64 10.83
C HIS A 88 -16.72 -36.00 11.32
N THR A 89 -18.03 -36.24 11.21
CA THR A 89 -18.66 -37.47 11.70
C THR A 89 -18.49 -38.66 10.74
N HIS A 90 -18.33 -38.41 9.44
CA HIS A 90 -18.38 -39.44 8.39
C HIS A 90 -17.08 -39.63 7.58
N ALA A 91 -15.92 -39.24 8.11
CA ALA A 91 -14.59 -39.56 7.55
C ALA A 91 -14.49 -39.43 6.01
N ALA A 92 -14.64 -38.20 5.51
CA ALA A 92 -14.29 -37.79 4.14
C ALA A 92 -15.26 -38.12 2.97
N ARG A 93 -16.54 -38.44 3.20
CA ARG A 93 -17.55 -38.26 2.13
C ARG A 93 -18.00 -36.80 2.09
N ASN A 94 -17.36 -36.01 1.22
CA ASN A 94 -17.73 -34.63 0.96
C ASN A 94 -18.98 -34.59 0.07
N VAL A 95 -20.17 -34.57 0.67
CA VAL A 95 -21.45 -34.61 -0.06
C VAL A 95 -21.96 -33.20 -0.41
N TYR A 96 -21.44 -32.13 0.21
CA TYR A 96 -22.00 -30.78 0.07
C TYR A 96 -20.90 -29.69 0.05
N ASN A 97 -20.29 -29.44 -1.11
CA ASN A 97 -19.44 -28.25 -1.32
C ASN A 97 -20.27 -26.99 -1.68
N SER A 98 -21.60 -27.09 -1.72
CA SER A 98 -22.49 -26.03 -2.18
C SER A 98 -22.62 -24.88 -1.18
N GLY A 99 -22.62 -25.16 0.13
CA GLY A 99 -22.75 -24.14 1.19
C GLY A 99 -21.55 -23.19 1.21
N LYS A 100 -20.35 -23.75 1.32
CA LYS A 100 -19.07 -23.04 1.23
C LYS A 100 -18.96 -22.14 -0.02
N VAL A 101 -19.31 -22.67 -1.20
CA VAL A 101 -19.30 -21.89 -2.45
C VAL A 101 -20.36 -20.79 -2.43
N ALA A 102 -21.56 -21.04 -1.92
CA ALA A 102 -22.61 -20.04 -1.83
C ALA A 102 -22.23 -18.91 -0.85
N LEU A 103 -21.63 -19.22 0.29
CA LEU A 103 -21.11 -18.21 1.23
C LEU A 103 -19.99 -17.39 0.61
N TRP A 104 -19.07 -18.02 -0.11
CA TRP A 104 -18.01 -17.33 -0.86
C TRP A 104 -18.61 -16.32 -1.85
N GLN A 105 -19.56 -16.76 -2.67
CA GLN A 105 -20.22 -15.91 -3.66
C GLN A 105 -21.01 -14.76 -3.03
N ALA A 106 -21.65 -15.00 -1.88
CA ALA A 106 -22.51 -14.02 -1.23
C ALA A 106 -21.74 -12.98 -0.40
N LEU A 107 -20.64 -13.37 0.25
CA LEU A 107 -19.93 -12.52 1.21
C LEU A 107 -18.58 -12.04 0.72
N TRP A 108 -17.85 -12.85 -0.05
CA TRP A 108 -16.48 -12.51 -0.43
C TRP A 108 -16.38 -11.93 -1.84
N GLU A 109 -17.00 -12.59 -2.81
CA GLU A 109 -16.94 -12.22 -4.22
C GLU A 109 -17.27 -10.73 -4.49
N PRO A 110 -18.27 -10.11 -3.84
CA PRO A 110 -18.59 -8.69 -4.06
C PRO A 110 -17.48 -7.72 -3.60
N PHE A 111 -16.68 -8.13 -2.61
CA PHE A 111 -15.67 -7.29 -1.98
C PHE A 111 -14.25 -7.53 -2.49
N LYS A 112 -13.97 -8.70 -3.07
CA LYS A 112 -12.59 -9.15 -3.37
C LYS A 112 -11.78 -8.12 -4.17
N ASP A 113 -12.36 -7.50 -5.21
CA ASP A 113 -11.65 -6.56 -6.09
C ASP A 113 -11.44 -5.18 -5.45
N LYS A 114 -12.18 -4.90 -4.38
CA LYS A 114 -12.03 -3.68 -3.57
C LYS A 114 -10.92 -3.86 -2.54
N LEU A 115 -10.79 -5.07 -1.99
CA LEU A 115 -9.94 -5.33 -0.83
C LEU A 115 -8.60 -6.03 -1.16
N LEU A 116 -8.50 -6.72 -2.30
CA LEU A 116 -7.27 -7.37 -2.74
C LEU A 116 -6.57 -6.61 -3.88
N PRO A 117 -5.22 -6.64 -3.95
CA PRO A 117 -4.50 -6.27 -5.14
C PRO A 117 -4.92 -7.13 -6.33
N ASN A 118 -4.97 -6.51 -7.51
CA ASN A 118 -5.21 -7.24 -8.74
C ASN A 118 -3.98 -8.06 -9.17
N GLN A 119 -4.17 -8.94 -10.15
CA GLN A 119 -3.12 -9.81 -10.65
C GLN A 119 -1.91 -9.03 -11.19
N ALA A 120 -2.15 -7.91 -11.87
CA ALA A 120 -1.08 -7.11 -12.46
C ALA A 120 -0.15 -6.53 -11.39
N LEU A 121 -0.70 -6.05 -10.27
CA LEU A 121 0.07 -5.55 -9.14
C LEU A 121 0.87 -6.66 -8.46
N LEU A 122 0.25 -7.83 -8.24
CA LEU A 122 0.98 -8.98 -7.69
C LEU A 122 2.13 -9.41 -8.60
N GLN A 123 1.94 -9.40 -9.92
CA GLN A 123 3.00 -9.68 -10.91
C GLN A 123 4.12 -8.64 -10.86
N THR A 124 3.80 -7.36 -10.71
CA THR A 124 4.80 -6.30 -10.53
C THR A 124 5.60 -6.51 -9.25
N MET A 125 4.94 -6.80 -8.13
CA MET A 125 5.61 -7.08 -6.85
C MET A 125 6.50 -8.33 -6.94
N GLU A 126 6.01 -9.41 -7.55
CA GLU A 126 6.77 -10.65 -7.76
C GLU A 126 8.02 -10.40 -8.60
N TYR A 127 7.88 -9.69 -9.72
CA TYR A 127 9.01 -9.35 -10.58
C TYR A 127 10.06 -8.53 -9.82
N LEU A 128 9.66 -7.43 -9.16
CA LEU A 128 10.60 -6.62 -8.39
C LEU A 128 11.28 -7.43 -7.27
N THR A 129 10.52 -8.27 -6.55
CA THR A 129 11.05 -9.13 -5.48
C THR A 129 12.11 -10.11 -6.01
N SER A 130 11.94 -10.59 -7.25
CA SER A 130 12.88 -11.54 -7.86
C SER A 130 14.25 -10.98 -8.23
N LEU A 131 14.42 -9.67 -8.24
CA LEU A 131 15.68 -9.01 -8.58
C LEU A 131 16.56 -8.84 -7.34
N ASP A 132 17.77 -9.40 -7.33
CA ASP A 132 18.78 -9.04 -6.31
C ASP A 132 19.41 -7.69 -6.68
N THR A 133 18.83 -6.62 -6.13
CA THR A 133 19.27 -5.23 -6.29
C THR A 133 20.06 -4.73 -5.08
N SER A 134 20.65 -5.64 -4.29
CA SER A 134 21.56 -5.26 -3.21
C SER A 134 22.89 -4.70 -3.74
N ASP A 135 23.69 -4.09 -2.88
CA ASP A 135 25.02 -3.54 -3.22
C ASP A 135 25.95 -4.57 -3.91
N SER A 136 25.79 -5.86 -3.59
CA SER A 136 26.50 -6.97 -4.23
C SER A 136 25.66 -7.76 -5.25
N GLY A 137 24.45 -7.30 -5.53
CA GLY A 137 23.45 -7.98 -6.35
C GLY A 137 23.75 -7.87 -7.85
N CYS A 138 23.40 -8.91 -8.62
CA CYS A 138 23.66 -8.92 -10.06
C CYS A 138 22.56 -8.26 -10.90
N ASP A 139 21.42 -7.88 -10.29
CA ASP A 139 20.24 -7.46 -11.03
C ASP A 139 19.98 -5.95 -11.00
N VAL A 140 20.90 -5.15 -10.44
CA VAL A 140 20.78 -3.67 -10.40
C VAL A 140 20.48 -3.10 -11.79
N GLN A 141 21.29 -3.44 -12.80
CA GLN A 141 21.09 -2.92 -14.16
C GLN A 141 19.80 -3.46 -14.80
N THR A 142 19.45 -4.72 -14.53
CA THR A 142 18.19 -5.33 -15.01
C THR A 142 16.98 -4.57 -14.45
N GLY A 143 16.97 -4.30 -13.14
CA GLY A 143 15.93 -3.54 -12.47
C GLY A 143 15.84 -2.10 -12.95
N VAL A 144 16.98 -1.43 -13.13
CA VAL A 144 17.04 -0.07 -13.69
C VAL A 144 16.46 -0.03 -15.10
N ASN A 145 16.87 -0.94 -15.99
CA ASN A 145 16.35 -0.99 -17.36
C ASN A 145 14.84 -1.21 -17.37
N TRP A 146 14.35 -2.16 -16.55
CA TRP A 146 12.92 -2.43 -16.45
C TRP A 146 12.14 -1.22 -15.90
N LEU A 147 12.66 -0.54 -14.87
CA LEU A 147 12.04 0.67 -14.32
C LEU A 147 11.97 1.80 -15.36
N VAL A 148 13.04 2.02 -16.13
CA VAL A 148 13.05 2.98 -17.24
C VAL A 148 11.96 2.64 -18.25
N GLU A 149 11.88 1.39 -18.70
CA GLU A 149 10.84 0.94 -19.64
C GLU A 149 9.42 1.17 -19.09
N GLN A 150 9.17 0.86 -17.82
CA GLN A 150 7.85 1.11 -17.20
C GLN A 150 7.53 2.61 -17.13
N LEU A 151 8.50 3.43 -16.72
CA LEU A 151 8.34 4.88 -16.60
C LEU A 151 8.09 5.52 -17.96
N GLU A 152 8.86 5.15 -18.99
CA GLU A 152 8.66 5.64 -20.36
C GLU A 152 7.31 5.21 -20.94
N ALA A 153 6.87 3.97 -20.69
CA ALA A 153 5.55 3.50 -21.10
C ALA A 153 4.40 4.30 -20.45
N MET A 154 4.64 4.87 -19.27
CA MET A 154 3.71 5.78 -18.58
C MET A 154 3.84 7.26 -19.03
N GLY A 155 4.71 7.55 -20.00
CA GLY A 155 4.91 8.88 -20.56
C GLY A 155 5.85 9.78 -19.75
N PHE A 156 6.72 9.20 -18.91
CA PHE A 156 7.81 9.95 -18.29
C PHE A 156 8.96 10.12 -19.28
N ALA A 157 9.59 11.30 -19.27
CA ALA A 157 10.95 11.48 -19.77
C ALA A 157 11.92 11.10 -18.63
N VAL A 158 12.77 10.09 -18.85
CA VAL A 158 13.66 9.55 -17.82
C VAL A 158 15.10 9.96 -18.10
N GLU A 159 15.73 10.61 -17.13
CA GLU A 159 17.17 10.87 -17.11
C GLU A 159 17.84 9.89 -16.14
N THR A 160 18.76 9.06 -16.64
CA THR A 160 19.50 8.08 -15.84
C THR A 160 20.89 8.64 -15.53
N LEU A 161 21.11 9.09 -14.29
CA LEU A 161 22.40 9.56 -13.83
C LEU A 161 23.27 8.36 -13.46
N THR A 162 24.48 8.30 -14.01
CA THR A 162 25.43 7.21 -13.77
C THR A 162 26.80 7.76 -13.40
N ASN A 163 27.50 7.07 -12.51
CA ASN A 163 28.90 7.33 -12.17
C ASN A 163 29.59 5.99 -11.87
N GLN A 164 30.89 5.90 -12.17
CA GLN A 164 31.63 4.66 -11.94
C GLN A 164 31.65 4.33 -10.44
N GLY A 165 31.27 3.11 -10.09
CA GLY A 165 31.21 2.64 -8.70
C GLY A 165 29.94 3.02 -7.96
N HIS A 166 28.95 3.60 -8.64
CA HIS A 166 27.65 3.96 -8.07
C HIS A 166 26.49 3.28 -8.78
N SER A 167 25.45 2.94 -8.02
CA SER A 167 24.17 2.53 -8.60
C SER A 167 23.46 3.75 -9.21
N PRO A 168 22.78 3.59 -10.37
CA PRO A 168 22.12 4.71 -11.04
C PRO A 168 21.07 5.45 -10.20
N ILE A 169 20.84 6.72 -10.55
CA ILE A 169 19.67 7.49 -10.09
C ILE A 169 18.78 7.73 -11.31
N LEU A 170 17.49 7.40 -11.18
CA LEU A 170 16.48 7.73 -12.18
C LEU A 170 15.80 9.03 -11.78
N PHE A 171 15.88 10.03 -12.65
CA PHE A 171 15.15 11.28 -12.55
C PHE A 171 14.10 11.35 -13.66
N ALA A 172 12.87 10.96 -13.32
CA ALA A 172 11.78 10.83 -14.26
C ALA A 172 10.80 12.00 -14.15
N ARG A 173 10.41 12.61 -15.26
CA ARG A 173 9.44 13.73 -15.28
C ARG A 173 8.30 13.47 -16.25
N ARG A 174 7.07 13.69 -15.80
CA ARG A 174 5.84 13.60 -16.61
C ARG A 174 5.05 14.89 -16.47
N ALA A 175 4.66 15.46 -17.61
CA ALA A 175 3.81 16.64 -17.64
C ALA A 175 2.39 16.32 -17.12
N ALA A 176 1.69 17.34 -16.64
CA ALA A 176 0.33 17.17 -16.14
C ALA A 176 -0.64 16.77 -17.26
N VAL A 177 -1.59 15.89 -16.95
CA VAL A 177 -2.65 15.42 -17.85
C VAL A 177 -4.00 15.60 -17.17
N GLY A 178 -4.77 16.61 -17.56
CA GLY A 178 -6.14 16.83 -17.07
C GLY A 178 -6.27 17.19 -15.57
N MET A 179 -5.17 17.27 -14.83
CA MET A 179 -5.08 17.77 -13.45
C MET A 179 -3.98 18.84 -13.38
N GLN A 180 -4.00 19.68 -12.34
CA GLN A 180 -3.01 20.75 -12.14
C GLN A 180 -2.10 20.43 -10.96
N GLY A 181 -1.06 21.25 -10.76
CA GLY A 181 -0.12 21.08 -9.65
C GLY A 181 1.02 20.13 -9.98
N HIS A 182 1.93 19.98 -9.02
CA HIS A 182 3.16 19.22 -9.18
C HIS A 182 3.44 18.39 -7.93
N LEU A 183 3.64 17.09 -8.11
CA LEU A 183 3.99 16.14 -7.05
C LEU A 183 5.41 15.63 -7.28
N VAL A 184 6.24 15.70 -6.24
CA VAL A 184 7.56 15.07 -6.23
C VAL A 184 7.48 13.77 -5.45
N LEU A 185 7.80 12.66 -6.11
CA LEU A 185 7.86 11.32 -5.56
C LEU A 185 9.31 10.93 -5.32
N TYR A 186 9.62 10.44 -4.13
CA TYR A 186 10.92 9.83 -3.82
C TYR A 186 10.78 8.37 -3.42
N GLY A 187 11.74 7.56 -3.83
CA GLY A 187 11.87 6.17 -3.41
C GLY A 187 13.22 5.60 -3.82
N HIS A 188 13.41 4.32 -3.58
CA HIS A 188 14.59 3.57 -3.99
C HIS A 188 14.23 2.18 -4.48
N TYR A 189 15.16 1.55 -5.19
CA TYR A 189 15.01 0.21 -5.75
C TYR A 189 16.03 -0.79 -5.23
N ASP A 190 17.09 -0.33 -4.56
CA ASP A 190 18.04 -1.21 -3.89
C ASP A 190 17.44 -1.82 -2.62
N THR A 191 17.99 -2.96 -2.22
CA THR A 191 17.59 -3.67 -1.00
C THR A 191 18.82 -4.08 -0.21
N VAL A 192 18.66 -4.40 1.06
CA VAL A 192 19.70 -5.14 1.78
C VAL A 192 19.96 -6.50 1.11
N LYS A 193 21.15 -7.06 1.35
CA LYS A 193 21.52 -8.39 0.82
C LYS A 193 20.59 -9.47 1.38
N PRO A 194 19.92 -10.28 0.53
CA PRO A 194 19.11 -11.39 0.99
C PRO A 194 19.99 -12.46 1.66
N LYS A 195 19.47 -13.10 2.71
CA LYS A 195 20.14 -14.18 3.46
C LYS A 195 19.26 -15.43 3.50
N PRO A 196 19.14 -16.19 2.40
CA PRO A 196 18.16 -17.28 2.27
C PRO A 196 18.16 -18.28 3.43
N GLU A 197 19.32 -18.55 4.03
CA GLU A 197 19.49 -19.47 5.16
C GLU A 197 18.75 -19.06 6.44
N ALA A 198 18.36 -17.79 6.56
CA ALA A 198 17.66 -17.25 7.73
C ALA A 198 16.15 -17.09 7.49
N TRP A 199 15.65 -17.39 6.29
CA TRP A 199 14.25 -17.19 5.91
C TRP A 199 13.48 -18.51 5.90
N ASP A 200 12.19 -18.42 6.22
CA ASP A 200 11.24 -19.55 6.09
C ASP A 200 10.69 -19.69 4.66
N THR A 201 10.81 -18.64 3.85
CA THR A 201 10.44 -18.56 2.43
C THR A 201 11.64 -18.14 1.60
N ASP A 202 11.62 -18.39 0.30
CA ASP A 202 12.66 -17.86 -0.59
C ASP A 202 12.59 -16.31 -0.60
N PRO A 203 13.65 -15.57 -0.20
CA PRO A 203 13.62 -14.11 -0.13
C PRO A 203 13.46 -13.44 -1.50
N LEU A 204 13.81 -14.11 -2.60
CA LEU A 204 13.69 -13.59 -3.97
C LEU A 204 12.46 -14.16 -4.69
N LYS A 205 11.49 -14.70 -3.94
CA LYS A 205 10.21 -15.15 -4.47
C LYS A 205 9.08 -14.59 -3.62
N LEU A 206 8.15 -13.89 -4.25
CA LEU A 206 7.01 -13.34 -3.52
C LEU A 206 6.14 -14.49 -3.01
N THR A 207 6.01 -14.59 -1.70
CA THR A 207 5.23 -15.65 -1.07
C THR A 207 4.05 -15.04 -0.34
N ILE A 208 2.84 -15.48 -0.69
CA ILE A 208 1.62 -15.07 -0.01
C ILE A 208 1.27 -16.13 1.01
N LYS A 209 1.17 -15.73 2.28
CA LYS A 209 0.77 -16.61 3.38
C LYS A 209 0.17 -15.78 4.51
N ASP A 210 -0.86 -16.30 5.19
CA ASP A 210 -1.45 -15.69 6.39
C ASP A 210 -1.83 -14.20 6.18
N ASN A 211 -2.42 -13.88 5.02
CA ASN A 211 -2.80 -12.51 4.60
C ASN A 211 -1.64 -11.51 4.55
N ARG A 212 -0.42 -12.00 4.31
CA ARG A 212 0.79 -11.20 4.13
C ARG A 212 1.53 -11.59 2.87
N LEU A 213 2.29 -10.65 2.35
CA LEU A 213 3.20 -10.85 1.23
C LEU A 213 4.63 -10.80 1.78
N TYR A 214 5.39 -11.88 1.58
CA TYR A 214 6.76 -12.05 2.04
C TYR A 214 7.73 -11.95 0.87
N GLY A 215 8.85 -11.24 1.07
CA GLY A 215 9.89 -11.07 0.07
C GLY A 215 10.90 -10.00 0.48
N CYS A 216 12.15 -10.13 0.04
CA CYS A 216 13.21 -9.18 0.35
C CYS A 216 12.91 -7.82 -0.29
N GLY A 217 12.88 -6.78 0.54
CA GLY A 217 12.54 -5.41 0.14
C GLY A 217 11.06 -5.18 -0.16
N ILE A 218 10.15 -6.13 0.15
CA ILE A 218 8.71 -5.92 -0.08
C ILE A 218 8.15 -4.80 0.82
N GLY A 219 8.69 -4.65 2.02
CA GLY A 219 8.40 -3.55 2.95
C GLY A 219 9.28 -2.33 2.72
N ASP A 220 10.49 -2.50 2.20
CA ASP A 220 11.45 -1.42 1.95
C ASP A 220 12.29 -1.66 0.67
N ASN A 221 11.89 -1.17 -0.51
CA ASN A 221 10.70 -0.38 -0.81
C ASN A 221 9.96 -0.89 -2.08
N LYS A 222 10.21 -2.13 -2.49
CA LYS A 222 9.65 -2.74 -3.72
C LYS A 222 8.13 -2.85 -3.68
N GLY A 223 7.52 -3.06 -2.52
CA GLY A 223 6.06 -3.11 -2.38
C GLY A 223 5.41 -1.77 -2.71
N ALA A 224 5.83 -0.69 -2.05
CA ALA A 224 5.26 0.64 -2.33
C ALA A 224 5.63 1.14 -3.73
N LEU A 225 6.84 0.83 -4.23
CA LEU A 225 7.23 1.08 -5.61
C LEU A 225 6.27 0.41 -6.61
N ALA A 226 5.96 -0.87 -6.43
CA ALA A 226 4.99 -1.59 -7.27
C ALA A 226 3.60 -0.94 -7.23
N ILE A 227 3.14 -0.53 -6.04
CA ILE A 227 1.84 0.09 -5.86
C ILE A 227 1.77 1.43 -6.60
N ARG A 228 2.80 2.28 -6.49
CA ARG A 228 2.87 3.55 -7.20
C ARG A 228 2.90 3.37 -8.72
N LEU A 229 3.73 2.45 -9.23
CA LEU A 229 3.83 2.15 -10.65
C LEU A 229 2.45 1.78 -11.21
N GLN A 230 1.76 0.82 -10.58
CA GLN A 230 0.43 0.37 -11.01
C GLN A 230 -0.64 1.46 -10.89
N THR A 231 -0.60 2.24 -9.81
CA THR A 231 -1.58 3.32 -9.61
C THR A 231 -1.41 4.38 -10.70
N ILE A 232 -0.19 4.87 -10.94
CA ILE A 232 0.10 5.87 -11.97
C ILE A 232 -0.22 5.34 -13.38
N ALA A 233 0.07 4.07 -13.67
CA ALA A 233 -0.26 3.44 -14.95
C ALA A 233 -1.77 3.36 -15.20
N SER A 234 -2.57 3.19 -14.14
CA SER A 234 -4.04 3.09 -14.23
C SER A 234 -4.76 4.45 -14.34
N MET A 235 -4.05 5.57 -14.15
CA MET A 235 -4.66 6.89 -14.10
C MET A 235 -4.70 7.58 -15.47
N GLU A 236 -5.90 7.92 -15.91
CA GLU A 236 -6.14 8.70 -17.14
C GLU A 236 -5.72 10.17 -16.98
N LYS A 237 -5.81 10.71 -15.77
CA LYS A 237 -5.47 12.09 -15.42
C LYS A 237 -4.52 12.10 -14.23
N ALA A 238 -3.53 12.96 -14.26
CA ALA A 238 -2.54 13.10 -13.19
C ALA A 238 -1.97 14.54 -13.17
N PRO A 239 -1.55 15.06 -12.00
CA PRO A 239 -0.78 16.29 -11.93
C PRO A 239 0.58 16.11 -12.64
N ALA A 240 1.38 17.17 -12.73
CA ALA A 240 2.78 16.99 -13.11
C ALA A 240 3.48 16.12 -12.06
N LEU A 241 4.35 15.20 -12.50
CA LEU A 241 5.08 14.28 -11.63
C LEU A 241 6.57 14.42 -11.88
N THR A 242 7.34 14.56 -10.81
CA THR A 242 8.78 14.28 -10.80
C THR A 242 9.00 13.09 -9.89
N TRP A 243 9.62 12.02 -10.39
CA TRP A 243 9.92 10.83 -9.61
C TRP A 243 11.43 10.59 -9.57
N ILE A 244 11.98 10.60 -8.37
CA ILE A 244 13.38 10.30 -8.09
C ILE A 244 13.46 8.89 -7.50
N LEU A 245 14.19 8.01 -8.16
CA LEU A 245 14.50 6.66 -7.68
C LEU A 245 16.03 6.50 -7.61
N GLN A 246 16.56 6.10 -6.46
CA GLN A 246 17.99 5.78 -6.31
C GLN A 246 18.23 4.31 -6.02
N GLY A 247 19.47 3.85 -6.21
CA GLY A 247 19.89 2.48 -5.93
C GLY A 247 20.94 2.32 -4.85
N GLU A 248 21.05 3.28 -3.94
CA GLU A 248 22.05 3.28 -2.87
C GLU A 248 21.47 3.69 -1.51
N GLU A 249 20.15 3.65 -1.37
CA GLU A 249 19.45 4.07 -0.15
C GLU A 249 19.98 3.32 1.08
N GLU A 250 20.10 2.00 0.94
CA GLU A 250 20.46 1.04 1.98
C GLU A 250 21.94 1.12 2.38
N ILE A 251 22.74 1.85 1.61
CA ILE A 251 24.17 2.10 1.84
C ILE A 251 24.48 3.59 2.07
N ALA A 252 23.51 4.34 2.61
CA ALA A 252 23.64 5.76 2.97
C ALA A 252 23.64 6.76 1.81
N SER A 253 23.24 6.34 0.62
CA SER A 253 22.95 7.22 -0.53
C SER A 253 24.13 8.11 -0.99
N PRO A 254 25.38 7.61 -1.10
CA PRO A 254 26.54 8.45 -1.41
C PRO A 254 26.38 9.22 -2.73
N PHE A 255 25.91 8.59 -3.81
CA PHE A 255 25.72 9.29 -5.08
C PHE A 255 24.60 10.33 -5.03
N ALA A 256 23.50 10.04 -4.32
CA ALA A 256 22.41 11.00 -4.17
C ALA A 256 22.83 12.24 -3.36
N HIS A 257 23.71 12.08 -2.36
CA HIS A 257 24.32 13.22 -1.67
C HIS A 257 25.10 14.15 -2.61
N GLU A 258 25.75 13.61 -3.63
CA GLU A 258 26.48 14.39 -4.64
C GLU A 258 25.52 15.05 -5.65
N GLN A 259 24.51 14.33 -6.13
CA GLN A 259 23.69 14.76 -7.26
C GLN A 259 22.48 15.62 -6.88
N PHE A 260 21.80 15.31 -5.76
CA PHE A 260 20.53 15.97 -5.42
C PHE A 260 20.61 17.49 -5.26
N PRO A 261 21.69 18.09 -4.69
CA PRO A 261 21.81 19.54 -4.58
C PRO A 261 21.71 20.28 -5.92
N SER A 262 22.27 19.69 -6.99
CA SER A 262 22.21 20.25 -8.34
C SER A 262 20.92 19.84 -9.05
N LEU A 263 20.56 18.56 -8.96
CA LEU A 263 19.44 17.97 -9.68
C LEU A 263 18.08 18.53 -9.23
N LEU A 264 17.91 18.79 -7.94
CA LEU A 264 16.67 19.28 -7.34
C LEU A 264 16.68 20.78 -7.07
N GLN A 265 17.72 21.50 -7.55
CA GLN A 265 17.86 22.93 -7.34
C GLN A 265 16.67 23.70 -7.95
N GLY A 266 16.00 24.50 -7.12
CA GLY A 266 14.88 25.33 -7.56
C GLY A 266 13.61 24.54 -7.91
N LEU A 267 13.56 23.25 -7.58
CA LEU A 267 12.37 22.44 -7.78
C LEU A 267 11.30 22.87 -6.77
N GLU A 268 10.19 23.42 -7.26
CA GLU A 268 9.02 23.72 -6.45
C GLU A 268 7.91 22.71 -6.73
N ALA A 269 7.26 22.23 -5.67
CA ALA A 269 6.21 21.24 -5.77
C ALA A 269 5.06 21.58 -4.83
N THR A 270 3.85 21.19 -5.23
CA THR A 270 2.66 21.29 -4.37
C THR A 270 2.79 20.36 -3.16
N LEU A 271 3.41 19.19 -3.36
CA LEU A 271 3.67 18.18 -2.33
C LEU A 271 4.94 17.39 -2.65
N TRP A 272 5.72 17.10 -1.62
CA TRP A 272 6.83 16.16 -1.62
C TRP A 272 6.37 14.90 -0.89
N LEU A 273 6.40 13.76 -1.59
CA LEU A 273 5.87 12.49 -1.13
C LEU A 273 6.96 11.43 -1.05
N GLU A 274 6.97 10.71 0.06
CA GLU A 274 7.94 9.68 0.40
C GLU A 274 7.21 8.46 1.01
N GLU A 275 7.80 7.26 0.94
CA GLU A 275 7.10 6.00 1.27
C GLU A 275 7.35 5.47 2.70
N THR A 276 7.92 6.29 3.58
CA THR A 276 8.02 5.94 4.99
C THR A 276 6.71 6.20 5.71
N GLY A 277 5.79 5.25 5.62
CA GLY A 277 4.60 5.21 6.48
C GLY A 277 4.33 3.82 7.03
N TYR A 278 3.58 3.82 8.12
CA TYR A 278 3.52 2.69 9.04
C TYR A 278 2.16 2.62 9.71
N HIS A 279 1.69 1.42 10.02
CA HIS A 279 0.49 1.18 10.81
C HIS A 279 0.90 0.60 12.15
N ASP A 280 0.25 1.00 13.23
CA ASP A 280 0.48 0.40 14.54
C ASP A 280 -0.19 -0.98 14.64
N ASN A 281 -0.01 -1.68 15.77
CA ASN A 281 -0.55 -3.05 15.96
C ASN A 281 -2.08 -3.12 15.80
N ASP A 282 -2.80 -2.07 16.19
CA ASP A 282 -4.25 -1.95 16.05
C ASP A 282 -4.69 -1.55 14.62
N GLY A 283 -3.73 -1.29 13.73
CA GLY A 283 -3.93 -0.82 12.37
C GLY A 283 -3.98 0.71 12.23
N THR A 284 -3.87 1.48 13.31
CA THR A 284 -3.86 2.95 13.25
C THR A 284 -2.76 3.43 12.30
N GLN A 285 -3.15 4.18 11.28
CA GLN A 285 -2.22 4.70 10.28
C GLN A 285 -1.44 5.89 10.82
N ARG A 286 -0.12 5.82 10.74
CA ARG A 286 0.77 6.91 11.10
C ARG A 286 1.12 7.71 9.85
N LEU A 287 0.70 8.97 9.84
CA LEU A 287 0.99 9.93 8.77
C LEU A 287 2.12 10.84 9.23
N LEU A 288 3.21 10.90 8.49
CA LEU A 288 4.31 11.82 8.76
C LEU A 288 4.10 13.04 7.88
N ALA A 289 3.81 14.20 8.47
CA ALA A 289 3.47 15.38 7.69
C ALA A 289 4.08 16.63 8.29
N ARG A 290 4.69 17.49 7.46
CA ARG A 290 5.28 18.76 7.92
C ARG A 290 5.31 19.81 6.80
N VAL A 291 5.39 21.08 7.20
CA VAL A 291 5.75 22.21 6.34
C VAL A 291 7.11 22.68 6.78
N ILE A 292 8.02 22.79 5.83
CA ILE A 292 9.42 23.08 6.12
C ILE A 292 9.58 24.54 6.56
N GLY A 293 10.33 24.75 7.65
CA GLY A 293 10.62 26.08 8.20
C GLY A 293 9.55 26.69 9.12
N ASN A 294 8.47 25.98 9.44
CA ASN A 294 7.43 26.44 10.38
C ASN A 294 7.54 25.78 11.76
N GLU A 295 8.72 25.83 12.38
CA GLU A 295 9.09 25.03 13.56
C GLU A 295 8.78 25.71 14.92
N GLN A 296 7.70 26.49 15.04
CA GLN A 296 7.24 26.89 16.38
C GLN A 296 6.46 25.74 17.04
N GLU A 297 6.80 25.47 18.30
CA GLU A 297 6.39 24.33 19.12
C GLU A 297 4.87 24.12 19.23
N GLY A 298 4.44 22.85 19.11
CA GLY A 298 3.19 22.36 19.69
C GLY A 298 1.95 22.41 18.80
N ASP A 299 1.64 21.25 18.24
CA ASP A 299 0.34 20.76 17.76
C ASP A 299 -0.26 21.28 16.44
N LEU A 300 -0.61 20.26 15.63
CA LEU A 300 -1.39 20.25 14.40
C LEU A 300 -0.60 20.67 13.17
N PRO A 301 -0.85 19.99 12.03
CA PRO A 301 0.21 19.79 11.10
C PRO A 301 0.10 20.93 10.07
N PRO A 302 0.65 20.78 8.87
CA PRO A 302 1.22 21.87 8.13
C PRO A 302 0.08 22.74 7.63
N ASP A 303 0.36 23.99 7.25
CA ASP A 303 -0.62 24.95 6.77
C ASP A 303 -1.98 24.39 6.28
N ARG A 304 -3.09 25.11 6.55
CA ARG A 304 -4.48 24.64 6.32
C ARG A 304 -4.71 23.70 5.11
N ALA A 305 -4.05 23.96 3.98
CA ALA A 305 -3.98 23.05 2.84
C ALA A 305 -3.60 21.59 3.21
N LEU A 306 -2.45 21.33 3.82
CA LEU A 306 -1.97 19.97 4.08
C LEU A 306 -2.83 19.26 5.16
N TRP A 307 -3.47 20.00 6.06
CA TRP A 307 -4.47 19.40 6.95
C TRP A 307 -5.67 18.80 6.19
N THR A 308 -6.18 19.49 5.15
CA THR A 308 -7.29 18.92 4.35
C THR A 308 -6.90 17.63 3.61
N LEU A 309 -5.62 17.48 3.25
CA LEU A 309 -5.11 16.22 2.72
C LEU A 309 -5.14 15.14 3.80
N ILE A 310 -4.64 15.43 4.99
CA ILE A 310 -4.64 14.50 6.13
C ILE A 310 -6.06 14.04 6.46
N GLU A 311 -7.04 14.94 6.49
CA GLU A 311 -8.45 14.58 6.70
C GLU A 311 -8.99 13.68 5.59
N SER A 312 -8.62 13.94 4.33
CA SER A 312 -9.02 13.08 3.20
C SER A 312 -8.39 11.68 3.30
N LEU A 313 -7.11 11.60 3.71
CA LEU A 313 -6.42 10.32 3.93
C LEU A 313 -7.01 9.56 5.13
N ALA A 314 -7.42 10.26 6.19
CA ALA A 314 -8.10 9.69 7.34
C ALA A 314 -9.48 9.13 6.96
N GLN A 315 -10.22 9.83 6.09
CA GLN A 315 -11.48 9.31 5.55
C GLN A 315 -11.26 8.04 4.72
N ASP A 316 -10.17 7.97 3.95
CA ASP A 316 -9.79 6.75 3.24
C ASP A 316 -9.47 5.60 4.20
N ALA A 317 -8.67 5.85 5.25
CA ALA A 317 -8.33 4.86 6.27
C ALA A 317 -9.59 4.34 7.01
N ALA A 318 -10.54 5.23 7.32
CA ALA A 318 -11.79 4.88 7.98
C ALA A 318 -12.64 3.88 7.17
N LEU A 319 -12.47 3.80 5.84
CA LEU A 319 -13.16 2.77 5.03
C LEU A 319 -12.72 1.35 5.39
N TRP A 320 -11.48 1.20 5.84
CA TRP A 320 -10.89 -0.03 6.38
C TRP A 320 -11.06 -0.14 7.91
N GLY A 321 -11.89 0.71 8.53
CA GLY A 321 -12.08 0.69 9.98
C GLY A 321 -10.82 0.99 10.80
N VAL A 322 -9.84 1.67 10.20
CA VAL A 322 -8.59 2.03 10.87
C VAL A 322 -8.54 3.54 11.14
N GLY A 323 -8.10 3.89 12.33
CA GLY A 323 -7.84 5.27 12.74
C GLY A 323 -6.55 5.82 12.13
N TYR A 324 -6.21 7.05 12.50
CA TYR A 324 -4.97 7.69 12.10
C TYR A 324 -4.36 8.50 13.25
N ARG A 325 -3.06 8.74 13.16
CA ARG A 325 -2.38 9.81 13.91
C ARG A 325 -1.34 10.49 13.04
N VAL A 326 -1.00 11.72 13.41
CA VAL A 326 -0.04 12.54 12.67
C VAL A 326 1.20 12.76 13.51
N GLU A 327 2.37 12.58 12.91
CA GLU A 327 3.67 12.95 13.49
C GLU A 327 4.27 14.10 12.66
N SER A 328 4.53 15.24 13.32
CA SER A 328 5.15 16.40 12.67
C SER A 328 6.66 16.22 12.52
N ARG A 329 7.07 15.36 11.59
CA ARG A 329 8.47 15.10 11.25
C ARG A 329 8.60 14.61 9.83
N SER A 330 9.82 14.70 9.30
CA SER A 330 10.23 13.97 8.11
C SER A 330 10.83 12.61 8.49
N LEU A 331 11.12 11.78 7.50
CA LEU A 331 11.95 10.59 7.69
C LEU A 331 13.22 10.95 8.46
N ASN A 332 13.43 10.26 9.58
CA ASN A 332 14.64 10.38 10.36
C ASN A 332 15.61 9.28 9.89
N LYS A 333 16.78 9.69 9.38
CA LYS A 333 17.90 8.80 9.02
C LYS A 333 19.17 9.15 9.80
N ASP A 334 19.02 9.53 11.07
CA ASP A 334 20.13 9.96 11.94
C ASP A 334 21.19 8.86 12.18
N PHE A 335 20.95 7.62 11.75
CA PHE A 335 21.96 6.55 11.73
C PHE A 335 23.10 6.79 10.73
N PHE A 336 22.91 7.64 9.72
CA PHE A 336 23.95 8.04 8.78
C PHE A 336 24.42 9.46 9.10
N GLN A 337 25.74 9.69 9.10
CA GLN A 337 26.35 10.98 9.47
C GLN A 337 25.77 12.20 8.73
N ASN A 338 25.18 11.99 7.55
CA ASN A 338 24.66 13.03 6.68
C ASN A 338 23.12 13.05 6.53
N GLY A 339 22.36 12.19 7.24
CA GLY A 339 20.90 12.12 7.13
C GLY A 339 20.39 11.84 5.70
N CYS A 340 19.09 12.03 5.45
CA CYS A 340 18.49 11.76 4.14
C CYS A 340 18.81 12.87 3.12
N PRO A 341 19.41 12.57 1.94
CA PRO A 341 19.74 13.57 0.93
C PRO A 341 18.49 14.25 0.36
N PHE A 342 17.36 13.55 0.25
CA PHE A 342 16.09 14.10 -0.22
C PHE A 342 15.55 15.18 0.71
N ASN A 343 15.56 14.93 2.02
CA ASN A 343 15.06 15.90 3.02
C ASN A 343 15.87 17.19 3.07
N LYS A 344 17.14 17.15 2.67
CA LYS A 344 18.01 18.33 2.60
C LYS A 344 17.66 19.29 1.46
N GLN A 345 16.85 18.86 0.49
CA GLN A 345 16.51 19.67 -0.69
C GLN A 345 15.24 20.48 -0.50
N PHE A 346 14.53 20.30 0.61
CA PHE A 346 13.30 21.04 0.81
C PHE A 346 13.57 22.53 1.04
N ILE A 347 12.76 23.36 0.39
CA ILE A 347 12.71 24.80 0.60
C ILE A 347 11.73 25.16 1.71
N THR A 348 11.92 26.31 2.36
CA THR A 348 10.95 26.86 3.32
C THR A 348 9.56 26.97 2.67
N GLY A 349 8.53 26.50 3.36
CA GLY A 349 7.16 26.43 2.87
C GLY A 349 6.81 25.15 2.11
N ALA A 350 7.79 24.28 1.79
CA ALA A 350 7.52 23.01 1.15
C ALA A 350 6.62 22.12 2.04
N ARG A 351 5.62 21.50 1.41
CA ARG A 351 4.72 20.52 2.03
C ARG A 351 5.29 19.13 1.85
N TYR A 352 5.53 18.43 2.94
CA TYR A 352 6.02 17.05 2.96
C TYR A 352 4.98 16.11 3.58
N LEU A 353 4.83 14.94 2.96
CA LEU A 353 4.06 13.83 3.49
C LEU A 353 4.84 12.53 3.28
N ALA A 354 4.81 11.65 4.27
CA ALA A 354 5.12 10.25 4.08
C ALA A 354 3.98 9.35 4.59
N ILE A 355 3.62 8.40 3.74
CA ILE A 355 2.64 7.33 3.94
C ILE A 355 3.25 6.03 3.42
N GLY A 356 2.74 4.88 3.83
CA GLY A 356 3.36 3.61 3.49
C GLY A 356 2.50 2.45 3.95
N ILE A 357 3.02 1.24 3.78
CA ILE A 357 2.24 -0.02 3.83
C ILE A 357 2.63 -0.96 4.96
N ASN A 358 3.62 -0.57 5.76
CA ASN A 358 4.24 -1.43 6.78
C ASN A 358 3.44 -1.50 8.08
N ASP A 359 3.70 -2.54 8.87
CA ASP A 359 3.21 -2.74 10.24
C ASP A 359 4.36 -3.25 11.16
N PRO A 360 4.12 -3.50 12.46
CA PRO A 360 5.17 -3.98 13.38
C PRO A 360 5.73 -5.36 13.09
N ARG A 361 5.05 -6.12 12.23
CA ARG A 361 5.51 -7.43 11.78
C ARG A 361 6.23 -7.36 10.44
N SER A 362 6.36 -6.17 9.83
CA SER A 362 6.97 -6.04 8.52
C SER A 362 8.44 -6.43 8.49
N GLY A 363 9.15 -6.31 9.60
CA GLY A 363 10.50 -6.86 9.71
C GLY A 363 11.49 -6.29 8.70
N ILE A 364 11.40 -4.99 8.38
CA ILE A 364 12.33 -4.30 7.48
C ILE A 364 13.78 -4.61 7.89
N HIS A 365 14.60 -4.98 6.90
CA HIS A 365 16.01 -5.41 7.05
C HIS A 365 16.24 -6.69 7.87
N LYS A 366 15.18 -7.46 8.14
CA LYS A 366 15.24 -8.73 8.88
C LYS A 366 14.74 -9.88 8.02
N PRO A 367 15.10 -11.14 8.36
CA PRO A 367 14.49 -12.29 7.71
C PRO A 367 12.97 -12.30 7.85
N ASN A 368 12.30 -12.88 6.85
CA ASN A 368 10.84 -12.92 6.74
C ASN A 368 10.17 -11.54 6.67
N GLU A 369 10.86 -10.57 6.04
CA GLU A 369 10.28 -9.27 5.71
C GLU A 369 8.96 -9.45 4.96
N SER A 370 7.93 -8.70 5.36
CA SER A 370 6.59 -8.84 4.81
C SER A 370 5.75 -7.58 4.91
N ILE A 371 4.66 -7.52 4.15
CA ILE A 371 3.64 -6.47 4.28
C ILE A 371 2.25 -7.08 4.50
N PRO A 372 1.39 -6.46 5.32
CA PRO A 372 0.00 -6.87 5.44
C PRO A 372 -0.76 -6.60 4.14
N ALA A 373 -1.52 -7.59 3.66
CA ALA A 373 -2.21 -7.47 2.38
C ALA A 373 -3.25 -6.33 2.33
N TRP A 374 -3.90 -6.02 3.45
CA TRP A 374 -4.98 -5.04 3.52
C TRP A 374 -4.51 -3.59 3.27
N THR A 375 -3.23 -3.28 3.54
CA THR A 375 -2.70 -1.92 3.36
C THR A 375 -2.50 -1.57 1.89
N ILE A 376 -2.39 -2.58 1.00
CA ILE A 376 -2.09 -2.38 -0.42
C ILE A 376 -3.19 -1.56 -1.12
N ARG A 377 -4.46 -1.95 -0.96
CA ARG A 377 -5.60 -1.27 -1.60
C ARG A 377 -5.93 0.07 -0.94
N LEU A 378 -5.73 0.18 0.38
CA LEU A 378 -5.79 1.46 1.07
C LEU A 378 -4.78 2.43 0.47
N HIS A 379 -3.54 2.00 0.29
CA HIS A 379 -2.47 2.84 -0.24
C HIS A 379 -2.71 3.26 -1.71
N GLN A 380 -3.20 2.35 -2.58
CA GLN A 380 -3.61 2.73 -3.94
C GLN A 380 -4.68 3.82 -3.97
N ARG A 381 -5.65 3.72 -3.05
CA ARG A 381 -6.70 4.72 -2.92
C ARG A 381 -6.12 6.06 -2.46
N GLN A 382 -5.26 6.04 -1.45
CA GLN A 382 -4.62 7.25 -0.91
C GLN A 382 -3.75 7.97 -1.95
N LEU A 383 -3.04 7.24 -2.82
CA LEU A 383 -2.33 7.82 -3.96
C LEU A 383 -3.28 8.56 -4.92
N THR A 384 -4.48 8.03 -5.15
CA THR A 384 -5.49 8.71 -5.98
C THR A 384 -5.95 10.02 -5.30
N THR A 385 -6.27 9.95 -4.01
CA THR A 385 -6.65 11.10 -3.18
C THR A 385 -5.57 12.19 -3.17
N LEU A 386 -4.30 11.81 -3.09
CA LEU A 386 -3.15 12.71 -3.16
C LEU A 386 -3.10 13.50 -4.47
N PHE A 387 -3.37 12.84 -5.61
CA PHE A 387 -3.30 13.47 -6.92
C PHE A 387 -4.47 14.43 -7.13
N GLU A 388 -5.67 14.04 -6.69
CA GLU A 388 -6.85 14.91 -6.70
C GLU A 388 -6.66 16.13 -5.81
N TRP A 389 -6.15 15.93 -4.58
CA TRP A 389 -5.83 17.03 -3.68
C TRP A 389 -4.79 17.98 -4.27
N THR A 390 -3.72 17.45 -4.88
CA THR A 390 -2.69 18.25 -5.56
C THR A 390 -3.30 19.18 -6.61
N SER A 391 -4.23 18.66 -7.41
CA SER A 391 -4.96 19.44 -8.42
C SER A 391 -5.89 20.49 -7.81
N ARG A 392 -6.59 20.17 -6.72
CA ARG A 392 -7.47 21.12 -6.01
C ARG A 392 -6.69 22.30 -5.44
N ILE A 393 -5.53 22.04 -4.83
CA ILE A 393 -4.64 23.08 -4.31
C ILE A 393 -4.15 23.98 -5.42
N ALA A 394 -3.63 23.40 -6.50
CA ALA A 394 -3.06 24.17 -7.61
C ALA A 394 -4.10 25.02 -8.36
N THR A 395 -5.37 24.63 -8.34
CA THR A 395 -6.47 25.39 -8.97
C THR A 395 -7.12 26.41 -8.04
N GLY A 396 -6.68 26.53 -6.80
CA GLY A 396 -7.29 27.42 -5.80
C GLY A 396 -8.73 27.00 -5.43
N ARG A 397 -9.10 25.74 -5.68
CA ARG A 397 -10.46 25.20 -5.41
C ARG A 397 -10.65 24.72 -3.97
N LEU A 398 -9.76 25.08 -3.06
CA LEU A 398 -10.08 25.10 -1.64
C LEU A 398 -10.67 26.48 -1.32
N ASN A 399 -12.00 26.62 -1.40
CA ASN A 399 -12.64 27.86 -0.99
C ASN A 399 -12.66 27.94 0.54
N GLU A 400 -12.62 29.15 1.11
CA GLU A 400 -12.78 29.37 2.57
C GLU A 400 -14.07 28.75 3.17
N LYS A 401 -15.05 28.40 2.33
CA LYS A 401 -16.33 27.77 2.69
C LYS A 401 -16.35 26.24 2.62
N ASP A 402 -15.31 25.60 2.08
CA ASP A 402 -15.16 24.13 2.06
C ASP A 402 -14.55 23.59 3.36
N PHE A 403 -14.58 24.41 4.42
CA PHE A 403 -13.96 24.20 5.72
C PHE A 403 -14.99 24.33 6.84
#